data_AF-A0AAU4AHU9-F1
#
_entry.id   AF-A0AAU4AHU9-F1
#
_cell.length_a   1.000
_cell.length_b   1.000
_cell.length_c   1.000
_cell.angle_alpha   90.00
_cell.angle_beta   90.00
_cell.angle_gamma   90.00
#
_symmetry.space_group_name_H-M   'P 1'
#
loop_
_entity.id
_entity.type
_entity.pdbx_description
1 polymer ?
#
loop_
_entity_poly.entity_id
_entity_poly.type
_entity_poly.pdbx_seq_one_letter_code
_entity_poly.pdbx_strand_id
1 'polypeptide(L)'
;MSPYEPLIDGPEDDWAEHIEDVESRTVPLPAELATLLQRVQDRLLDLAADVPLAALRAVAALERATKRAAGIAACNAKDDELSDEVIGTALGLAADKAGSRLIHYALRH
;
A
#
# COMPACT_ATOMS: atom_id res chain seq x y z
N MET A 1 7.72 -37.88 26.57
CA MET A 1 6.29 -37.52 26.46
C MET A 1 6.22 -36.00 26.56
N SER A 2 6.14 -35.33 25.42
CA SER A 2 6.02 -33.87 25.32
C SER A 2 4.62 -33.55 24.80
N PRO A 3 3.83 -32.68 25.45
CA PRO A 3 2.56 -32.25 24.90
C PRO A 3 2.53 -30.72 24.79
N TYR A 4 3.06 -30.18 23.70
CA TYR A 4 2.66 -28.87 23.21
C TYR A 4 2.68 -28.93 21.68
N GLU A 5 1.53 -29.20 21.08
CA GLU A 5 1.21 -28.73 19.73
C GLU A 5 0.43 -27.43 19.90
N PRO A 6 0.93 -26.28 19.43
CA PRO A 6 0.08 -25.19 19.04
C PRO A 6 -0.28 -25.38 17.56
N LEU A 7 -1.58 -25.57 17.31
CA LEU A 7 -2.20 -25.26 16.02
C LEU A 7 -1.90 -23.78 15.72
N ILE A 8 -0.93 -23.54 14.85
CA ILE A 8 -0.75 -22.23 14.23
C ILE A 8 -1.29 -22.41 12.81
N ASP A 9 -2.58 -22.15 12.65
CA ASP A 9 -3.08 -21.65 11.38
C ASP A 9 -2.19 -20.44 11.02
N GLY A 10 -1.64 -20.44 9.82
CA GLY A 10 -0.38 -19.76 9.53
C GLY A 10 -0.44 -18.24 9.69
N PRO A 11 0.70 -17.57 9.95
CA PRO A 11 0.78 -16.11 9.99
C PRO A 11 0.36 -15.46 8.67
N GLU A 12 0.43 -16.17 7.55
CA GLU A 12 0.10 -15.65 6.21
C GLU A 12 -1.39 -15.31 6.06
N ASP A 13 -2.28 -16.14 6.61
CA ASP A 13 -3.74 -15.92 6.52
C ASP A 13 -4.20 -14.77 7.43
N ASP A 14 -3.59 -14.64 8.62
CA ASP A 14 -3.84 -13.55 9.57
C ASP A 14 -3.33 -12.19 9.01
N TRP A 15 -2.23 -12.20 8.25
CA TRP A 15 -1.76 -11.01 7.52
C TRP A 15 -2.69 -10.62 6.35
N ALA A 16 -3.24 -11.59 5.62
CA ALA A 16 -4.16 -11.32 4.51
C ALA A 16 -5.49 -10.76 5.01
N GLU A 17 -6.07 -11.33 6.07
CA GLU A 17 -7.30 -10.84 6.70
C GLU A 17 -7.12 -9.44 7.30
N HIS A 18 -5.94 -9.16 7.89
CA HIS A 18 -5.60 -7.82 8.38
C HIS A 18 -5.48 -6.78 7.26
N ILE A 19 -4.92 -7.17 6.10
CA ILE A 19 -4.84 -6.30 4.92
C ILE A 19 -6.25 -6.02 4.38
N GLU A 20 -7.13 -7.03 4.29
CA GLU A 20 -8.52 -6.87 3.84
C GLU A 20 -9.34 -5.97 4.78
N ASP A 21 -9.22 -6.09 6.10
CA ASP A 21 -9.90 -5.21 7.07
C ASP A 21 -9.43 -3.76 6.95
N VAL A 22 -8.13 -3.53 6.74
CA VAL A 22 -7.58 -2.18 6.51
C VAL A 22 -8.06 -1.62 5.17
N GLU A 23 -8.02 -2.40 4.10
CA GLU A 23 -8.49 -2.00 2.78
C GLU A 23 -9.99 -1.64 2.78
N SER A 24 -10.81 -2.38 3.53
CA SER A 24 -12.25 -2.14 3.65
C SER A 24 -12.62 -0.77 4.25
N ARG A 25 -11.71 -0.17 5.01
CA ARG A 25 -11.88 1.13 5.69
C ARG A 25 -11.32 2.30 4.87
N THR A 26 -10.55 2.01 3.83
CA THR A 26 -9.92 3.01 2.95
C THR A 26 -10.89 3.49 1.87
N VAL A 27 -10.57 4.62 1.23
CA VAL A 27 -11.32 5.03 0.03
C VAL A 27 -11.10 3.95 -1.04
N PRO A 28 -12.17 3.26 -1.50
CA PRO A 28 -12.02 2.15 -2.42
C PRO A 28 -11.43 2.64 -3.74
N LEU A 29 -10.38 1.95 -4.20
CA LEU A 29 -9.85 2.19 -5.53
C LEU A 29 -10.91 1.79 -6.58
N PRO A 30 -10.95 2.47 -7.75
CA PRO A 30 -11.71 1.98 -8.88
C PRO A 30 -11.33 0.52 -9.19
N ALA A 31 -12.31 -0.36 -9.41
CA ALA A 31 -12.09 -1.81 -9.56
C ALA A 31 -11.04 -2.17 -10.63
N GLU A 32 -11.03 -1.42 -11.74
CA GLU A 32 -10.04 -1.57 -12.80
C GLU A 32 -8.60 -1.27 -12.32
N LEU A 33 -8.43 -0.26 -11.47
CA LEU A 33 -7.13 0.10 -10.90
C LEU A 33 -6.66 -0.95 -9.89
N ALA A 34 -7.56 -1.43 -9.02
CA ALA A 34 -7.26 -2.52 -8.10
C ALA A 34 -6.81 -3.79 -8.85
N THR A 35 -7.54 -4.17 -9.90
CA THR A 35 -7.20 -5.31 -10.76
C THR A 35 -5.85 -5.13 -11.45
N LEU A 36 -5.55 -3.92 -11.92
CA LEU A 36 -4.27 -3.62 -12.56
C LEU A 36 -3.10 -3.74 -11.57
N LEU A 37 -3.27 -3.23 -10.34
CA LEU A 37 -2.26 -3.32 -9.30
C LEU A 37 -1.96 -4.77 -8.92
N GLN A 38 -2.99 -5.59 -8.76
CA GLN A 38 -2.82 -7.03 -8.52
C GLN A 38 -2.02 -7.71 -9.64
N ARG A 39 -2.39 -7.45 -10.90
CA ARG A 39 -1.66 -8.01 -12.05
C ARG A 39 -0.21 -7.56 -12.11
N VAL A 40 0.08 -6.31 -11.75
CA VAL A 40 1.46 -5.82 -11.68
C VAL A 40 2.24 -6.56 -10.59
N GLN A 41 1.64 -6.76 -9.42
CA GLN A 41 2.26 -7.53 -8.34
C GLN A 41 2.58 -8.95 -8.77
N ASP A 42 1.61 -9.68 -9.33
CA ASP A 42 1.81 -11.07 -9.78
C ASP A 42 2.97 -11.15 -10.80
N ARG A 43 3.01 -10.23 -11.77
CA ARG A 43 4.09 -10.16 -12.77
C ARG A 43 5.44 -9.79 -12.20
N LEU A 44 5.50 -8.97 -11.16
CA LEU A 44 6.75 -8.67 -10.48
C LEU A 44 7.27 -9.88 -9.72
N LEU A 45 6.39 -10.68 -9.11
CA LEU A 45 6.77 -11.92 -8.43
C LEU A 45 7.30 -12.96 -9.43
N ASP A 46 6.58 -13.19 -10.54
CA ASP A 46 7.06 -14.04 -11.65
C ASP A 46 8.44 -13.57 -12.13
N LEU A 47 8.58 -12.26 -12.41
CA LEU A 47 9.82 -11.70 -12.92
C LEU A 47 10.95 -11.75 -11.89
N ALA A 48 10.65 -11.68 -10.60
CA ALA A 48 11.64 -11.80 -9.53
C ALA A 48 12.19 -13.23 -9.44
N ALA A 49 11.35 -14.23 -9.72
CA ALA A 49 11.77 -15.63 -9.77
C ALA A 49 12.69 -15.91 -10.97
N ASP A 50 12.35 -15.36 -12.14
CA ASP A 50 13.07 -15.63 -13.39
C ASP A 50 14.27 -14.70 -13.64
N VAL A 51 14.09 -13.39 -13.43
CA VAL A 51 15.05 -12.33 -13.78
C VAL A 51 15.08 -11.23 -12.69
N PRO A 52 15.73 -11.49 -11.52
CA PRO A 52 15.66 -10.60 -10.35
C PRO A 52 16.05 -9.14 -10.61
N LEU A 53 17.09 -8.90 -11.42
CA LEU A 53 17.52 -7.53 -11.75
C LEU A 53 16.51 -6.78 -12.64
N ALA A 54 15.75 -7.48 -13.48
CA ALA A 54 14.67 -6.88 -14.25
C ALA A 54 13.48 -6.52 -13.36
N ALA A 55 13.15 -7.36 -12.38
CA ALA A 55 12.15 -7.05 -11.36
C ALA A 55 12.52 -5.80 -10.57
N LEU A 56 13.77 -5.69 -10.07
CA LEU A 56 14.25 -4.49 -9.38
C LEU A 56 14.18 -3.24 -10.27
N ARG A 57 14.51 -3.37 -11.56
CA ARG A 57 14.37 -2.26 -12.52
C ARG A 57 12.91 -1.82 -12.69
N ALA A 58 11.98 -2.77 -12.75
CA ALA A 58 10.55 -2.50 -12.84
C ALA A 58 10.03 -1.82 -11.56
N VAL A 59 10.42 -2.31 -10.38
CA VAL A 59 10.12 -1.68 -9.09
C VAL A 59 10.62 -0.23 -9.06
N ALA A 60 11.88 0.01 -9.46
CA ALA A 60 12.42 1.38 -9.50
C ALA A 60 11.64 2.29 -10.46
N ALA A 61 11.05 1.76 -11.53
CA ALA A 61 10.20 2.53 -12.43
C ALA A 61 8.84 2.86 -11.79
N LEU A 62 8.22 1.89 -11.10
CA LEU A 62 6.97 2.08 -10.36
C LEU A 62 7.14 3.08 -9.21
N GLU A 63 8.26 3.03 -8.48
CA GLU A 63 8.57 4.00 -7.44
C GLU A 63 8.64 5.43 -7.99
N ARG A 64 9.27 5.64 -9.16
CA ARG A 64 9.32 6.97 -9.79
C ARG A 64 7.94 7.46 -10.22
N ALA A 65 7.13 6.58 -10.81
CA ALA A 65 5.78 6.93 -11.25
C ALA A 65 4.86 7.28 -10.05
N THR A 66 4.89 6.45 -9.01
CA THR A 66 4.07 6.63 -7.81
C THR A 66 4.52 7.82 -6.97
N LYS A 67 5.82 8.12 -6.88
CA LYS A 67 6.34 9.35 -6.25
C LYS A 67 5.69 10.61 -6.85
N ARG A 68 5.68 10.72 -8.18
CA ARG A 68 5.10 11.87 -8.86
C ARG A 68 3.60 12.00 -8.61
N ALA A 69 2.86 10.90 -8.71
CA ALA A 69 1.43 10.88 -8.43
C ALA A 69 1.12 11.26 -6.97
N ALA A 70 1.89 10.72 -6.02
CA ALA A 70 1.75 10.99 -4.59
C ALA A 70 1.99 12.47 -4.26
N GLY A 71 3.01 13.10 -4.83
CA GLY A 71 3.27 14.52 -4.64
C GLY A 71 2.11 15.40 -5.11
N ILE A 72 1.56 15.12 -6.30
CA ILE A 72 0.39 15.85 -6.83
C ILE A 72 -0.84 15.66 -5.93
N ALA A 73 -1.15 14.41 -5.57
CA ALA A 73 -2.30 14.11 -4.71
C ALA A 73 -2.16 14.75 -3.32
N ALA A 74 -0.96 14.75 -2.75
CA ALA A 74 -0.70 15.36 -1.46
C ALA A 74 -0.79 16.90 -1.49
N CYS A 75 -0.35 17.55 -2.57
CA CYS A 75 -0.56 18.99 -2.74
C CYS A 75 -2.06 19.31 -2.86
N ASN A 76 -2.80 18.58 -3.70
CA ASN A 76 -4.24 18.81 -3.84
C ASN A 76 -5.00 18.60 -2.52
N ALA A 77 -4.68 17.54 -1.76
CA ALA A 77 -5.30 17.28 -0.46
C ALA A 77 -4.98 18.39 0.58
N LYS A 78 -3.81 19.03 0.48
CA LYS A 78 -3.48 20.22 1.30
C LYS A 78 -4.27 21.45 0.86
N ASP A 79 -4.39 21.67 -0.45
CA ASP A 79 -5.15 22.78 -1.01
C ASP A 79 -6.65 22.66 -0.69
N ASP A 80 -7.17 21.43 -0.59
CA ASP A 80 -8.54 21.12 -0.18
C ASP A 80 -8.74 21.17 1.36
N GLU A 81 -7.70 21.51 2.13
CA GLU A 81 -7.71 21.61 3.61
C GLU A 81 -8.33 20.38 4.31
N LEU A 82 -8.10 19.18 3.77
CA LEU A 82 -8.66 17.95 4.34
C LEU A 82 -8.13 17.70 5.76
N SER A 83 -9.02 17.41 6.70
CA SER A 83 -8.65 17.05 8.09
C SER A 83 -7.86 15.74 8.15
N ASP A 84 -7.02 15.61 9.18
CA ASP A 84 -6.23 14.40 9.43
C ASP A 84 -7.10 13.15 9.62
N GLU A 85 -8.33 13.29 10.15
CA GLU A 85 -9.29 12.19 10.26
C GLU A 85 -9.77 11.67 8.90
N VAL A 86 -10.04 12.58 7.96
CA VAL A 86 -10.46 12.23 6.58
C VAL A 86 -9.31 11.57 5.83
N ILE A 87 -8.11 12.14 5.93
CA ILE A 87 -6.91 11.60 5.30
C ILE A 87 -6.56 10.24 5.91
N GLY A 88 -6.63 10.12 7.23
CA GLY A 88 -6.40 8.88 7.95
C GLY A 88 -7.34 7.78 7.47
N THR A 89 -8.65 8.05 7.47
CA THR A 89 -9.65 7.10 6.95
C THR A 89 -9.35 6.71 5.50
N ALA A 90 -9.11 7.69 4.63
CA ALA A 90 -8.88 7.43 3.20
C ALA A 90 -7.65 6.56 2.93
N LEU A 91 -6.62 6.66 3.77
CA LEU A 91 -5.36 5.92 3.63
C LEU A 91 -5.26 4.68 4.53
N GLY A 92 -6.27 4.39 5.35
CA GLY A 92 -6.22 3.29 6.34
C GLY A 92 -5.23 3.56 7.48
N LEU A 93 -5.02 4.82 7.85
CA LEU A 93 -4.12 5.27 8.90
C LEU A 93 -4.86 5.88 10.08
N ALA A 94 -4.26 5.81 11.27
CA ALA A 94 -4.70 6.63 12.39
C ALA A 94 -4.51 8.13 12.08
N ALA A 95 -5.45 8.98 12.52
CA ALA A 95 -5.44 10.41 12.22
C ALA A 95 -4.12 11.09 12.64
N ASP A 96 -3.54 10.72 13.78
CA ASP A 96 -2.26 11.25 14.28
C ASP A 96 -1.06 10.90 13.37
N LYS A 97 -1.20 9.96 12.44
CA LYS A 97 -0.20 9.60 11.41
C LYS A 97 -0.49 10.19 10.05
N ALA A 98 -1.71 10.65 9.80
CA ALA A 98 -2.18 11.09 8.49
C ALA A 98 -1.39 12.31 7.98
N GLY A 99 -1.28 13.36 8.78
CA GLY A 99 -0.55 14.57 8.42
C GLY A 99 0.94 14.32 8.12
N SER A 100 1.62 13.49 8.93
CA SER A 100 3.01 13.10 8.69
C SER A 100 3.17 12.34 7.38
N ARG A 101 2.24 11.43 7.08
CA ARG A 101 2.24 10.67 5.83
C ARG A 101 2.01 11.57 4.61
N LEU A 102 1.08 12.51 4.71
CA LEU A 102 0.80 13.48 3.64
C LEU A 102 2.01 14.38 3.35
N ILE A 103 2.67 14.88 4.40
CA ILE A 103 3.91 15.66 4.28
C ILE A 103 5.01 14.82 3.61
N HIS A 104 5.15 13.55 3.99
CA HIS A 104 6.11 12.65 3.37
C HIS A 104 5.86 12.51 1.85
N TYR A 105 4.61 12.38 1.41
CA TYR A 105 4.28 12.33 -0.01
C TYR A 105 4.59 13.64 -0.74
N ALA A 106 4.28 14.80 -0.12
CA ALA A 106 4.53 16.12 -0.71
C ALA A 106 6.03 16.45 -0.87
N LEU A 107 6.89 15.93 0.02
CA LEU A 107 8.32 16.24 0.04
C LEU A 107 9.19 15.22 -0.73
N ARG A 108 8.60 14.15 -1.26
CA ARG A 108 9.34 13.11 -1.97
C ARG A 108 9.62 13.56 -3.42
N HIS A 109 10.71 14.29 -3.60
CA HIS A 109 11.27 14.65 -4.92
C HIS A 109 12.15 13.52 -5.50
#